data_AF-A0A1I2TRK9-F1
#
_entry.id   AF-A0A1I2TRK9-F1
#
_cell.length_a   1.000
_cell.length_b   1.000
_cell.length_c   1.000
_cell.angle_alpha   90.00
_cell.angle_beta   90.00
_cell.angle_gamma   90.00
#
_symmetry.space_group_name_H-M   'P 1'
#
loop_
_entity.id
_entity.type
_entity.pdbx_description
1 polymer ?
#
loop_
_entity_poly.entity_id
_entity_poly.type
_entity_poly.pdbx_seq_one_letter_code
_entity_poly.pdbx_strand_id
1 'polypeptide(L)' 'MREEEYRARGNWNELKGKIKKEYGDLTDDDLTYEEGKQDEWLGRLQQKIGKGKHELKEWIDRL' A
#
# COMPACT_ATOMS: atom_id res chain seq x y z
N MET A 1 -5.68 -22.73 -1.88
CA MET A 1 -4.79 -21.56 -1.84
C MET A 1 -5.28 -20.59 -2.90
N ARG A 2 -5.63 -19.34 -2.54
CA ARG A 2 -6.07 -18.36 -3.54
C ARG A 2 -4.84 -17.74 -4.21
N GLU A 3 -4.84 -17.73 -5.53
CA GLU A 3 -3.78 -17.19 -6.39
C GLU A 3 -3.51 -15.68 -6.18
N GLU A 4 -4.35 -15.00 -5.41
CA GLU A 4 -4.29 -13.56 -5.13
C GLU A 4 -3.14 -13.17 -4.18
N GLU A 5 -2.73 -14.05 -3.25
CA GLU A 5 -1.66 -13.70 -2.29
C GLU A 5 -0.26 -13.66 -2.90
N TYR A 6 -0.02 -14.35 -4.02
CA TYR A 6 1.32 -14.45 -4.61
C TYR A 6 1.72 -13.21 -5.43
N ARG A 7 0.76 -12.50 -6.03
CA ARG A 7 1.04 -11.29 -6.83
C ARG A 7 1.42 -10.08 -5.97
N ALA A 8 0.81 -9.94 -4.79
CA ALA A 8 1.10 -8.86 -3.86
C ALA A 8 2.48 -9.00 -3.17
N ARG A 9 2.96 -10.24 -2.95
CA ARG A 9 4.27 -10.50 -2.32
C ARG A 9 5.46 -10.39 -3.28
N GLY A 10 5.26 -10.59 -4.58
CA GLY A 10 6.35 -10.68 -5.56
C GLY A 10 7.06 -9.37 -5.88
N ASN A 11 6.42 -8.21 -5.71
CA ASN A 11 7.05 -6.94 -6.07
C ASN A 11 6.61 -5.76 -5.18
N TRP A 12 6.70 -5.92 -3.86
CA TRP A 12 6.45 -4.84 -2.90
C TRP A 12 7.19 -3.54 -3.25
N ASN A 13 8.43 -3.65 -3.74
CA ASN A 13 9.23 -2.50 -4.18
C ASN A 13 8.62 -1.78 -5.40
N GLU A 14 8.03 -2.50 -6.34
CA GLU A 14 7.33 -1.90 -7.47
C GLU A 14 6.02 -1.24 -7.02
N LEU A 15 5.24 -1.90 -6.17
CA LEU A 15 4.03 -1.33 -5.59
C LEU A 15 4.35 -0.02 -4.84
N LYS A 16 5.39 -0.04 -4.01
CA LYS A 16 5.93 1.13 -3.31
C LYS A 16 6.31 2.24 -4.29
N GLY A 17 7.00 1.90 -5.39
CA GLY A 17 7.36 2.84 -6.45
C GLY A 17 6.15 3.48 -7.13
N LYS A 18 5.12 2.69 -7.44
CA LYS A 18 3.86 3.18 -8.00
C LYS A 18 3.14 4.13 -7.04
N ILE A 19 3.04 3.74 -5.76
CA ILE A 19 2.40 4.56 -4.72
C ILE A 19 3.11 5.92 -4.58
N LYS A 20 4.45 5.94 -4.54
CA LYS A 20 5.25 7.17 -4.50
C LYS A 20 5.10 8.05 -5.74
N LYS A 21 4.95 7.42 -6.90
CA LYS A 21 4.79 8.15 -8.16
C LYS A 21 3.45 8.90 -8.19
N GLU A 22 2.39 8.27 -7.69
CA GLU A 22 1.06 8.89 -7.58
C GLU A 22 1.00 9.92 -6.44
N TYR A 23 1.67 9.63 -5.32
CA TYR A 23 1.71 10.50 -4.15
C TYR A 23 3.16 10.84 -3.78
N GLY A 24 3.66 11.93 -4.36
CA GLY A 24 5.03 12.42 -4.16
C GLY A 24 5.38 12.81 -2.73
N ASP A 25 4.37 13.02 -1.87
CA ASP A 25 4.53 13.32 -0.45
C ASP A 25 4.81 12.07 0.42
N LEU A 26 4.65 10.85 -0.13
CA LEU A 26 4.89 9.61 0.60
C LEU A 26 6.37 9.23 0.56
N THR A 27 6.93 8.98 1.73
CA THR A 27 8.33 8.57 1.89
C THR A 27 8.49 7.05 1.85
N ASP A 28 9.74 6.58 1.81
CA ASP A 28 10.01 5.15 1.97
C ASP A 28 9.51 4.60 3.31
N ASP A 29 9.61 5.40 4.36
CA ASP A 29 9.18 5.06 5.71
C ASP A 29 7.65 4.96 5.83
N ASP A 30 6.92 5.86 5.18
CA ASP A 30 5.45 5.83 5.16
C ASP A 30 4.91 4.56 4.47
N LEU A 31 5.69 4.00 3.55
CA LEU A 31 5.38 2.81 2.78
C LEU A 31 6.11 1.56 3.28
N THR A 32 6.66 1.60 4.49
CA THR A 32 7.20 0.41 5.13
C THR A 32 6.06 -0.48 5.57
N TYR A 33 6.00 -1.69 5.04
CA TYR A 33 5.05 -2.71 5.43
C TYR A 33 5.76 -3.78 6.27
N GLU A 34 5.18 -4.05 7.43
CA GLU A 34 5.57 -5.15 8.29
C GLU A 34 4.52 -6.26 8.18
N GLU A 35 4.98 -7.51 8.07
CA GLU A 35 4.08 -8.66 7.97
C GLU A 35 3.12 -8.73 9.17
N GLY A 36 1.83 -8.85 8.89
CA GLY A 36 0.77 -8.84 9.91
C GLY A 36 0.31 -7.45 10.36
N LYS A 37 0.95 -6.35 9.93
CA LYS A 37 0.56 -4.97 10.28
C LYS A 37 -0.17 -4.22 9.16
N GLN A 38 -0.91 -4.93 8.32
CA GLN A 38 -1.62 -4.33 7.18
C GLN A 38 -2.60 -3.23 7.58
N ASP A 39 -3.33 -3.42 8.70
CA ASP A 39 -4.30 -2.42 9.15
C ASP A 39 -3.62 -1.12 9.65
N GLU A 40 -2.46 -1.26 10.29
CA GLU A 40 -1.65 -0.11 10.73
C GLU A 40 -1.06 0.64 9.53
N TRP A 41 -0.51 -0.10 8.56
CA TRP A 41 0.01 0.47 7.31
C TRP A 41 -1.07 1.25 6.54
N LEU A 42 -2.26 0.68 6.38
CA LEU A 42 -3.40 1.36 5.77
C LEU A 42 -3.86 2.58 6.58
N GLY A 43 -3.79 2.52 7.92
CA GLY A 43 -4.09 3.66 8.79
C GLY A 43 -3.14 4.83 8.58
N ARG A 44 -1.83 4.56 8.46
CA ARG A 44 -0.82 5.59 8.16
C ARG A 44 -1.06 6.21 6.77
N LEU A 45 -1.31 5.39 5.77
CA LEU A 45 -1.66 5.83 4.41
C LEU A 45 -2.93 6.69 4.40
N GLN A 46 -3.96 6.30 5.16
CA GLN A 46 -5.18 7.09 5.30
C GLN A 46 -4.91 8.50 5.82
N GLN A 47 -4.01 8.66 6.80
CA GLN A 47 -3.64 9.98 7.33
C GLN A 47 -2.89 10.84 6.30
N LYS A 48 -2.05 10.22 5.46
CA LYS A 48 -1.23 10.94 4.48
C LYS A 48 -1.99 11.28 3.20
N ILE A 49 -2.74 10.32 2.67
CA ILE A 49 -3.49 10.44 1.41
C ILE A 49 -4.86 11.09 1.65
N GLY A 50 -5.41 11.01 2.87
CA GLY A 50 -6.73 11.56 3.19
C GLY A 50 -7.91 10.73 2.65
N LYS A 51 -7.65 9.52 2.13
CA LYS A 51 -8.67 8.60 1.61
C LYS A 51 -9.14 7.61 2.65
N GLY A 52 -10.38 7.13 2.52
CA GLY A 52 -10.89 6.06 3.36
C GLY A 52 -10.09 4.76 3.18
N LYS A 53 -9.99 3.93 4.23
CA LYS A 53 -9.32 2.61 4.17
C LYS A 53 -9.82 1.73 3.01
N HIS A 54 -11.12 1.81 2.69
CA HIS A 54 -11.73 1.05 1.59
C HIS A 54 -11.22 1.53 0.22
N GLU A 55 -11.29 2.84 -0.04
CA GLU A 55 -10.74 3.44 -1.26
C GLU A 55 -9.26 3.15 -1.44
N LEU A 56 -8.48 3.19 -0.35
CA LEU A 56 -7.05 2.87 -0.40
C LEU A 56 -6.81 1.42 -0.78
N LYS A 57 -7.56 0.48 -0.19
CA LYS A 57 -7.47 -0.94 -0.55
C LYS A 57 -7.79 -1.15 -2.03
N GLU A 58 -8.91 -0.61 -2.51
CA GLU A 58 -9.28 -0.71 -3.92
C GLU A 58 -8.25 -0.06 -4.85
N TRP A 59 -7.70 1.08 -4.45
CA TRP A 59 -6.68 1.76 -5.23
C TRP A 59 -5.38 0.94 -5.30
N ILE A 60 -4.89 0.44 -4.16
CA ILE A 60 -3.67 -0.39 -4.08
C ILE A 60 -3.84 -1.69 -4.86
N ASP A 61 -5.02 -2.31 -4.81
CA ASP A 61 -5.33 -3.54 -5.55
C ASP A 61 -5.34 -3.34 -7.08
N ARG A 62 -5.55 -2.10 -7.55
CA ARG A 62 -5.55 -1.73 -8.96
C ARG A 62 -4.18 -1.28 -9.51
N LEU A 63 -3.15 -1.16 -8.66
CA LEU A 63 -1.80 -0.75 -9.04
C LEU A 63 -0.98 -1.91 -9.60
#